data_AF-A0A969BQ70-F1
#
_entry.id   AF-A0A969BQ70-F1
#
_cell.length_a   1.000
_cell.length_b   1.000
_cell.length_c   1.000
_cell.angle_alpha   90.00
_cell.angle_beta   90.00
_cell.angle_gamma   90.00
#
_symmetry.space_group_name_H-M   'P 1'
#
loop_
_entity.id
_entity.type
_entity.pdbx_description
1 polymer ?
#
loop_
_entity_poly.entity_id
_entity_poly.type
_entity_poly.pdbx_seq_one_letter_code
_entity_poly.pdbx_strand_id
1 'polypeptide(L)'
;EPSERRGIGGAFFTVKAAGAICTEASSLAEAEEKVRAANAMIRSIGVAVRAGSLPETGEPTFHLGEDEIEIGMGAHGEPGVERRKMMPAADLAREMIRLVVEDLPFRRGDRVALLLNNLGATTMMELLIVNTTVRAELERLGIAVHRTDIGPLFTSQEMAGFSLSLMKLDEQSARWLDAPASCPAYRQ
;
A
#
# COMPACT_ATOMS: atom_id res chain seq x y z
N GLU A 1 -3.18 9.66 15.56
CA GLU A 1 -2.19 8.91 16.38
C GLU A 1 -1.77 7.58 15.75
N PRO A 2 -0.57 7.02 16.03
CA PRO A 2 -0.17 5.69 15.54
C PRO A 2 -1.16 4.57 15.89
N SER A 3 -1.80 4.64 17.06
CA SER A 3 -2.81 3.68 17.54
C SER A 3 -4.15 3.72 16.79
N GLU A 4 -4.38 4.77 16.01
CA GLU A 4 -5.62 4.95 15.23
C GLU A 4 -5.42 4.59 13.75
N ARG A 5 -4.20 4.24 13.35
CA ARG A 5 -3.87 3.88 11.98
C ARG A 5 -4.43 2.50 11.64
N ARG A 6 -5.05 2.41 10.47
CA ARG A 6 -5.64 1.18 9.95
C ARG A 6 -4.57 0.32 9.26
N GLY A 7 -4.68 -1.00 9.37
CA GLY A 7 -3.93 -1.93 8.54
C GLY A 7 -4.57 -2.06 7.16
N ILE A 8 -3.85 -1.67 6.10
CA ILE A 8 -4.33 -1.74 4.71
C ILE A 8 -3.26 -2.42 3.81
N GLY A 9 -3.13 -2.01 2.55
CA GLY A 9 -2.26 -2.68 1.56
C GLY A 9 -0.82 -2.98 2.01
N GLY A 10 -0.21 -2.11 2.83
CA GLY A 10 1.14 -2.32 3.36
C GLY A 10 1.30 -3.57 4.23
N ALA A 11 0.20 -4.13 4.75
CA ALA A 11 0.21 -5.41 5.47
C ALA A 11 0.83 -6.54 4.64
N PHE A 12 0.79 -6.46 3.30
CA PHE A 12 1.51 -7.35 2.42
C PHE A 12 3.01 -7.43 2.75
N PHE A 13 3.69 -6.28 2.91
CA PHE A 13 5.11 -6.27 3.24
C PHE A 13 5.38 -6.81 4.65
N THR A 14 4.50 -6.55 5.61
CA THR A 14 4.60 -7.11 6.97
C THR A 14 4.53 -8.62 6.95
N VAL A 15 3.54 -9.21 6.26
CA VAL A 15 3.39 -10.67 6.14
C VAL A 15 4.58 -11.27 5.38
N LYS A 16 5.02 -10.60 4.30
CA LYS A 16 6.15 -11.06 3.50
C LYS A 16 7.46 -11.09 4.30
N ALA A 17 7.75 -10.03 5.03
CA ALA A 17 8.92 -9.95 5.90
C ALA A 17 8.81 -10.96 7.06
N ALA A 18 7.63 -11.10 7.67
CA ALA A 18 7.40 -12.03 8.77
C ALA A 18 7.74 -13.48 8.38
N GLY A 19 7.37 -13.94 7.18
CA GLY A 19 7.74 -15.28 6.71
C GLY A 19 9.26 -15.52 6.70
N ALA A 20 10.03 -14.54 6.24
CA ALA A 20 11.49 -14.62 6.24
C ALA A 20 12.07 -14.50 7.66
N ILE A 21 11.58 -13.55 8.45
CA ILE A 21 11.99 -13.32 9.84
C ILE A 21 11.80 -14.59 10.68
N CYS A 22 10.64 -15.25 10.58
CA CYS A 22 10.33 -16.47 11.32
C CYS A 22 11.22 -17.66 10.94
N THR A 23 11.88 -17.63 9.78
CA THR A 23 12.85 -18.66 9.38
C THR A 23 14.23 -18.42 10.03
N GLU A 24 14.53 -17.17 10.39
CA GLU A 24 15.83 -16.77 10.95
C GLU A 24 15.80 -16.57 12.47
N ALA A 25 14.63 -16.27 13.06
CA ALA A 25 14.49 -15.96 14.47
C ALA A 25 14.66 -17.19 15.37
N SER A 26 15.32 -17.00 16.51
CA SER A 26 15.55 -18.04 17.52
C SER A 26 14.38 -18.23 18.48
N SER A 27 13.45 -17.27 18.54
CA SER A 27 12.27 -17.31 19.41
C SER A 27 11.11 -16.49 18.83
N LEU A 28 9.91 -16.74 19.35
CA LEU A 28 8.71 -15.95 19.01
C LEU A 28 8.88 -14.48 19.39
N ALA A 29 9.50 -14.19 20.54
CA ALA A 29 9.72 -12.82 20.99
C ALA A 29 10.64 -12.04 20.03
N GLU A 30 11.72 -12.67 19.57
CA GLU A 30 12.62 -12.08 18.57
C GLU A 30 11.91 -11.86 17.22
N ALA A 31 11.09 -12.83 16.79
CA ALA A 31 10.31 -12.70 15.57
C ALA A 31 9.31 -11.53 15.67
N GLU A 32 8.58 -11.42 16.78
CA GLU A 32 7.65 -10.33 17.04
C GLU A 32 8.34 -8.97 17.01
N GLU A 33 9.48 -8.83 17.69
CA GLU A 33 10.25 -7.60 17.74
C GLU A 33 10.66 -7.15 16.32
N LYS A 34 11.24 -8.05 15.53
CA LYS A 34 11.67 -7.78 14.15
C LYS A 34 10.50 -7.45 13.23
N VAL A 35 9.37 -8.17 13.34
CA VAL A 35 8.17 -7.89 12.54
C VAL A 35 7.58 -6.53 12.90
N ARG A 36 7.54 -6.18 14.19
CA ARG A 36 7.06 -4.88 14.66
C ARG A 36 7.95 -3.74 14.12
N ALA A 37 9.28 -3.92 14.17
CA ALA A 37 10.23 -2.97 13.61
C ALA A 37 10.05 -2.80 12.09
N ALA A 38 9.91 -3.90 11.34
CA ALA A 38 9.64 -3.85 9.90
C ALA A 38 8.31 -3.12 9.60
N ASN A 39 7.25 -3.44 10.33
CA ASN A 39 5.94 -2.81 10.17
C ASN A 39 5.96 -1.29 10.44
N ALA A 40 6.77 -0.85 11.40
CA ALA A 40 6.92 0.57 11.73
C ALA A 40 7.51 1.40 10.57
N MET A 41 8.21 0.76 9.62
CA MET A 41 8.80 1.38 8.44
C MET A 41 7.87 1.45 7.23
N ILE A 42 6.62 0.99 7.37
CA ILE A 42 5.64 0.96 6.29
C ILE A 42 4.69 2.13 6.41
N ARG A 43 4.39 2.77 5.28
CA ARG A 43 3.31 3.75 5.13
C ARG A 43 2.46 3.40 3.93
N SER A 44 1.15 3.59 4.10
CA SER A 44 0.16 3.21 3.11
C SER A 44 -0.97 4.23 3.07
N ILE A 45 -1.48 4.49 1.86
CA ILE A 45 -2.67 5.29 1.66
C ILE A 45 -3.52 4.67 0.55
N GLY A 46 -4.83 4.63 0.75
CA GLY A 46 -5.81 4.16 -0.24
C GLY A 46 -6.49 5.32 -0.97
N VAL A 47 -7.05 5.05 -2.13
CA VAL A 47 -8.06 5.90 -2.77
C VAL A 47 -9.16 5.03 -3.32
N ALA A 48 -10.41 5.41 -3.04
CA ALA A 48 -11.58 4.81 -3.63
C ALA A 48 -12.21 5.75 -4.66
N VAL A 49 -12.61 5.17 -5.78
CA VAL A 49 -13.36 5.79 -6.88
C VAL A 49 -14.79 5.27 -6.91
N ARG A 50 -15.00 4.02 -6.49
CA ARG A 50 -16.33 3.43 -6.36
C ARG A 50 -16.33 2.37 -5.26
N ALA A 51 -17.41 2.32 -4.50
CA ALA A 51 -17.62 1.28 -3.50
C ALA A 51 -17.69 -0.12 -4.10
N GLY A 52 -17.29 -1.10 -3.28
CA GLY A 52 -17.73 -2.48 -3.47
C GLY A 52 -19.07 -2.71 -2.79
N SER A 53 -19.59 -3.93 -2.91
CA SER A 53 -20.92 -4.31 -2.42
C SER A 53 -20.82 -5.25 -1.24
N LEU A 54 -21.77 -5.14 -0.30
CA LEU A 54 -21.94 -6.12 0.77
C LEU A 54 -22.57 -7.40 0.19
N PRO A 55 -21.95 -8.58 0.35
CA PRO A 55 -22.49 -9.81 -0.23
C PRO A 55 -23.90 -10.18 0.27
N GLU A 56 -24.23 -9.81 1.50
CA GLU A 56 -25.51 -10.13 2.13
C GLU A 56 -26.68 -9.31 1.57
N THR A 57 -26.45 -8.02 1.31
CA THR A 57 -27.52 -7.08 0.93
C THR A 57 -27.44 -6.62 -0.52
N GLY A 58 -26.28 -6.73 -1.16
CA GLY A 58 -26.00 -6.13 -2.47
C GLY A 58 -25.81 -4.61 -2.43
N GLU A 59 -25.87 -4.00 -1.25
CA GLU A 59 -25.75 -2.55 -1.09
C GLU A 59 -24.28 -2.09 -1.11
N PRO A 60 -23.99 -0.85 -1.58
CA PRO A 60 -22.65 -0.28 -1.52
C PRO A 60 -22.11 -0.17 -0.09
N THR A 61 -20.81 -0.41 0.12
CA THR A 61 -20.15 -0.23 1.42
C THR A 61 -20.06 1.24 1.86
N PHE A 62 -20.16 2.17 0.91
CA PHE A 62 -20.26 3.61 1.11
C PHE A 62 -20.81 4.28 -0.15
N HIS A 63 -21.14 5.57 -0.07
CA HIS A 63 -21.60 6.37 -1.21
C HIS A 63 -20.59 7.45 -1.58
N LEU A 64 -20.31 7.56 -2.89
CA LEU A 64 -19.59 8.66 -3.55
C LEU A 64 -20.42 9.13 -4.75
N GLY A 65 -20.37 10.42 -5.05
CA GLY A 65 -20.87 10.94 -6.32
C GLY A 65 -20.10 10.38 -7.52
N GLU A 66 -20.69 10.44 -8.71
CA GLU A 66 -20.08 9.89 -9.94
C GLU A 66 -18.74 10.55 -10.30
N ASP A 67 -18.53 11.79 -9.85
CA ASP A 67 -17.31 12.55 -10.04
C ASP A 67 -16.53 12.76 -8.74
N GLU A 68 -16.75 11.93 -7.72
CA GLU A 68 -16.06 12.00 -6.43
C GLU A 68 -15.08 10.85 -6.22
N ILE A 69 -14.01 11.14 -5.49
CA ILE A 69 -13.05 10.18 -4.98
C ILE A 69 -12.86 10.41 -3.49
N GLU A 70 -12.43 9.36 -2.78
CA GLU A 70 -12.09 9.45 -1.36
C GLU A 70 -10.68 8.92 -1.09
N ILE A 71 -9.82 9.80 -0.59
CA ILE A 71 -8.41 9.51 -0.32
C ILE A 71 -8.24 9.20 1.16
N GLY A 72 -7.44 8.18 1.47
CA GLY A 72 -7.23 7.66 2.81
C GLY A 72 -8.32 6.71 3.29
N MET A 73 -9.22 6.28 2.42
CA MET A 73 -10.28 5.33 2.76
C MET A 73 -9.69 4.02 3.31
N GLY A 74 -10.34 3.47 4.34
CA GLY A 74 -9.99 2.17 4.89
C GLY A 74 -10.42 0.99 4.02
N ALA A 75 -9.98 -0.21 4.37
CA ALA A 75 -10.26 -1.42 3.59
C ALA A 75 -11.73 -1.85 3.62
N HIS A 76 -12.56 -1.33 4.54
CA HIS A 76 -13.97 -1.68 4.66
C HIS A 76 -14.89 -0.49 4.36
N GLY A 77 -14.38 0.54 3.68
CA GLY A 77 -15.15 1.74 3.37
C GLY A 77 -15.16 2.80 4.49
N GLU A 78 -14.30 2.65 5.50
CA GLU A 78 -14.20 3.63 6.58
C GLU A 78 -13.73 4.99 6.02
N PRO A 79 -14.35 6.12 6.45
CA PRO A 79 -14.04 7.43 5.91
C PRO A 79 -12.55 7.75 5.89
N GLY A 80 -12.11 8.36 4.81
CA GLY A 80 -10.73 8.73 4.56
C GLY A 80 -10.33 10.06 5.16
N VAL A 81 -9.22 10.59 4.66
CA VAL A 81 -8.68 11.92 5.00
C VAL A 81 -9.48 13.01 4.31
N GLU A 82 -9.86 12.78 3.05
CA GLU A 82 -10.48 13.80 2.21
C GLU A 82 -11.36 13.18 1.12
N ARG A 83 -12.52 13.79 0.87
CA ARG A 83 -13.34 13.60 -0.33
C ARG A 83 -13.18 14.79 -1.26
N ARG A 84 -13.04 14.52 -2.56
CA ARG A 84 -12.90 15.57 -3.56
C ARG A 84 -13.35 15.11 -4.94
N LYS A 85 -13.35 16.05 -5.89
CA LYS A 85 -13.65 15.74 -7.28
C LYS A 85 -12.58 14.85 -7.92
N MET A 86 -13.01 14.02 -8.87
CA MET A 86 -12.17 13.20 -9.72
C MET A 86 -11.10 14.06 -10.38
N MET A 87 -9.90 13.52 -10.49
CA MET A 87 -8.75 14.22 -11.03
C MET A 87 -7.89 13.28 -11.89
N PRO A 88 -7.00 13.83 -12.74
CA PRO A 88 -6.09 13.01 -13.52
C PRO A 88 -5.26 12.06 -12.63
N ALA A 89 -5.05 10.82 -13.10
CA ALA A 89 -4.34 9.79 -12.34
C ALA A 89 -2.93 10.23 -11.88
N ALA A 90 -2.25 11.04 -12.70
CA ALA A 90 -0.94 11.59 -12.36
C ALA A 90 -1.02 12.53 -11.14
N ASP A 91 -2.01 13.42 -11.10
CA ASP A 91 -2.15 14.38 -10.00
C ASP A 91 -2.57 13.66 -8.71
N LEU A 92 -3.45 12.67 -8.83
CA LEU A 92 -3.81 11.80 -7.71
C LEU A 92 -2.60 11.05 -7.15
N ALA A 93 -1.78 10.46 -8.02
CA ALA A 93 -0.57 9.76 -7.63
C ALA A 93 0.46 10.67 -6.93
N ARG A 94 0.64 11.91 -7.42
CA ARG A 94 1.51 12.91 -6.78
C ARG A 94 1.04 13.24 -5.37
N GLU A 95 -0.26 13.43 -5.20
CA GLU A 95 -0.83 13.74 -3.89
C GLU A 95 -0.68 12.56 -2.91
N MET A 96 -0.98 11.34 -3.36
CA MET A 96 -0.82 10.16 -2.52
C MET A 96 0.66 9.94 -2.11
N ILE A 97 1.60 10.15 -3.03
CA ILE A 97 3.04 10.10 -2.72
C ILE A 97 3.43 11.17 -1.70
N ARG A 98 2.96 12.40 -1.88
CA ARG A 98 3.21 13.50 -0.94
C ARG A 98 2.77 13.13 0.49
N LEU A 99 1.53 12.64 0.64
CA LEU A 99 0.98 12.23 1.94
C LEU A 99 1.77 11.08 2.58
N VAL A 100 2.17 10.08 1.79
CA VAL A 100 2.98 8.95 2.29
C VAL A 100 4.38 9.41 2.68
N VAL A 101 5.00 10.29 1.88
CA VAL A 101 6.38 10.74 2.07
C VAL A 101 6.53 11.68 3.26
N GLU A 102 5.51 12.50 3.53
CA GLU A 102 5.50 13.41 4.68
C GLU A 102 5.23 12.67 6.01
N ASP A 103 4.43 11.59 5.99
CA ASP A 103 4.01 10.90 7.21
C ASP A 103 5.10 10.02 7.87
N LEU A 104 5.89 9.30 7.07
CA LEU A 104 7.20 8.81 7.50
C LEU A 104 8.20 9.67 6.77
N PRO A 105 9.00 10.54 7.41
CA PRO A 105 9.80 11.51 6.69
C PRO A 105 10.92 10.82 5.89
N PHE A 106 10.61 10.40 4.66
CA PHE A 106 11.58 9.86 3.71
C PHE A 106 12.47 11.00 3.22
N ARG A 107 13.73 10.68 2.97
CA ARG A 107 14.76 11.64 2.61
C ARG A 107 15.48 11.17 1.36
N ARG A 108 16.07 12.13 0.65
CA ARG A 108 16.99 11.82 -0.45
C ARG A 108 18.07 10.84 0.03
N GLY A 109 18.31 9.80 -0.77
CA GLY A 109 19.22 8.69 -0.44
C GLY A 109 18.53 7.49 0.22
N ASP A 110 17.28 7.62 0.67
CA ASP A 110 16.52 6.48 1.17
C ASP A 110 16.23 5.47 0.06
N ARG A 111 16.09 4.20 0.46
CA ARG A 111 15.69 3.09 -0.39
C ARG A 111 14.35 2.55 0.08
N VAL A 112 13.46 2.18 -0.86
CA VAL A 112 12.10 1.73 -0.54
C VAL A 112 11.67 0.50 -1.34
N ALA A 113 10.77 -0.29 -0.76
CA ALA A 113 9.90 -1.18 -1.53
C ALA A 113 8.58 -0.46 -1.83
N LEU A 114 8.13 -0.53 -3.08
CA LEU A 114 6.88 0.08 -3.55
C LEU A 114 5.82 -1.01 -3.79
N LEU A 115 4.61 -0.79 -3.27
CA LEU A 115 3.43 -1.58 -3.60
C LEU A 115 2.36 -0.67 -4.20
N LEU A 116 1.87 -1.05 -5.38
CA LEU A 116 0.62 -0.54 -5.96
C LEU A 116 -0.42 -1.65 -5.97
N ASN A 117 -1.37 -1.54 -5.05
CA ASN A 117 -2.33 -2.58 -4.78
C ASN A 117 -3.70 -2.24 -5.39
N ASN A 118 -4.28 -3.16 -6.15
CA ASN A 118 -5.65 -3.08 -6.62
C ASN A 118 -6.61 -3.36 -5.45
N LEU A 119 -7.60 -2.49 -5.23
CA LEU A 119 -8.65 -2.71 -4.23
C LEU A 119 -9.78 -3.64 -4.71
N GLY A 120 -9.80 -4.01 -5.99
CA GLY A 120 -10.77 -4.96 -6.55
C GLY A 120 -10.95 -4.77 -8.05
N ALA A 121 -11.55 -3.66 -8.44
CA ALA A 121 -11.96 -3.40 -9.82
C ALA A 121 -11.02 -2.48 -10.62
N THR A 122 -9.88 -2.07 -10.08
CA THR A 122 -8.87 -1.29 -10.84
C THR A 122 -8.07 -2.20 -11.74
N THR A 123 -7.95 -1.83 -13.00
CA THR A 123 -7.22 -2.64 -13.99
C THR A 123 -5.71 -2.57 -13.80
N MET A 124 -5.01 -3.60 -14.26
CA MET A 124 -3.54 -3.58 -14.30
C MET A 124 -3.00 -2.41 -15.13
N MET A 125 -3.69 -2.04 -16.21
CA MET A 125 -3.30 -0.89 -17.06
C MET A 125 -3.33 0.42 -16.28
N GLU A 126 -4.39 0.67 -15.51
CA GLU A 126 -4.49 1.87 -14.67
C GLU A 126 -3.40 1.90 -13.59
N LEU A 127 -3.10 0.76 -12.95
CA LEU A 127 -2.00 0.68 -11.99
C LEU A 127 -0.63 0.97 -12.62
N LEU A 128 -0.39 0.53 -13.87
CA LEU A 128 0.86 0.83 -14.59
C LEU A 128 0.95 2.32 -14.99
N ILE A 129 -0.17 2.97 -15.29
CA ILE A 129 -0.23 4.43 -15.51
C ILE A 129 0.16 5.17 -14.22
N VAL A 130 -0.44 4.78 -13.09
CA VAL A 130 -0.10 5.33 -11.76
C VAL A 130 1.38 5.10 -11.43
N ASN A 131 1.89 3.89 -11.66
CA ASN A 131 3.30 3.52 -11.41
C ASN A 131 4.28 4.44 -12.13
N THR A 132 3.98 4.84 -13.37
CA THR A 132 4.83 5.76 -14.13
C THR A 132 5.02 7.08 -13.38
N THR A 133 3.94 7.64 -12.86
CA THR A 133 4.00 8.90 -12.09
C THR A 133 4.69 8.71 -10.75
N VAL A 134 4.36 7.63 -10.02
CA VAL A 134 4.96 7.32 -8.72
C VAL A 134 6.48 7.16 -8.82
N ARG A 135 6.96 6.42 -9.82
CA ARG A 135 8.40 6.22 -10.06
C ARG A 135 9.11 7.54 -10.34
N ALA A 136 8.54 8.38 -11.20
CA ALA A 136 9.11 9.68 -11.53
C ALA A 136 9.18 10.61 -10.31
N GLU A 137 8.15 10.61 -9.44
CA GLU A 137 8.17 11.40 -8.20
C GLU A 137 9.21 10.91 -7.20
N LEU A 138 9.31 9.60 -6.98
CA LEU A 138 10.32 9.02 -6.09
C LEU A 138 11.74 9.33 -6.58
N GLU A 139 11.98 9.24 -7.89
CA GLU A 139 13.26 9.61 -8.51
C GLU A 139 13.56 11.11 -8.30
N ARG A 140 12.59 12.00 -8.53
CA ARG A 140 12.74 13.45 -8.30
C ARG A 140 13.09 13.76 -6.84
N LEU A 141 12.50 13.02 -5.89
CA LEU A 141 12.80 13.11 -4.46
C LEU A 141 14.15 12.48 -4.08
N GLY A 142 14.78 11.74 -5.01
CA GLY A 142 16.03 11.03 -4.77
C GLY A 142 15.86 9.81 -3.88
N ILE A 143 14.69 9.15 -3.93
CA ILE A 143 14.37 7.94 -3.19
C ILE A 143 14.48 6.76 -4.16
N ALA A 144 15.37 5.81 -3.86
CA ALA A 144 15.63 4.66 -4.71
C ALA A 144 14.57 3.57 -4.50
N VAL A 145 13.95 3.10 -5.58
CA VAL A 145 12.99 1.98 -5.50
C VAL A 145 13.75 0.67 -5.70
N HIS A 146 13.88 -0.11 -4.63
CA HIS A 146 14.53 -1.42 -4.63
C HIS A 146 13.72 -2.46 -5.42
N ARG A 147 12.43 -2.53 -5.10
CA ARG A 147 11.50 -3.52 -5.66
C ARG A 147 10.12 -2.89 -5.82
N THR A 148 9.34 -3.47 -6.72
CA THR A 148 7.96 -3.04 -6.94
C THR A 148 7.05 -4.23 -7.12
N ASP A 149 6.01 -4.28 -6.31
CA ASP A 149 4.94 -5.25 -6.37
C ASP A 149 3.67 -4.53 -6.86
N ILE A 150 2.99 -5.09 -7.87
CA ILE A 150 1.77 -4.51 -8.45
C ILE A 150 0.74 -5.61 -8.63
N GLY A 151 -0.46 -5.42 -8.08
CA GLY A 151 -1.56 -6.37 -8.26
C GLY A 151 -2.62 -6.36 -7.16
N PRO A 152 -3.58 -7.29 -7.21
CA PRO A 152 -4.65 -7.44 -6.22
C PRO A 152 -4.16 -8.23 -5.00
N LEU A 153 -3.30 -7.63 -4.17
CA LEU A 153 -2.67 -8.29 -3.02
C LEU A 153 -3.44 -8.09 -1.71
N PHE A 154 -4.27 -7.06 -1.63
CA PHE A 154 -5.11 -6.69 -0.50
C PHE A 154 -6.38 -5.97 -1.02
N THR A 155 -7.41 -6.75 -1.37
CA THR A 155 -8.64 -6.23 -2.00
C THR A 155 -9.75 -5.95 -0.99
N SER A 156 -10.75 -5.19 -1.41
CA SER A 156 -12.03 -4.97 -0.74
C SER A 156 -13.15 -5.24 -1.73
N GLN A 157 -13.51 -6.52 -1.88
CA GLN A 157 -14.45 -7.00 -2.88
C GLN A 157 -14.13 -6.43 -4.28
N GLU A 158 -15.11 -5.84 -4.97
CA GLU A 158 -15.00 -5.19 -6.27
C GLU A 158 -14.82 -3.67 -6.19
N MET A 159 -14.36 -3.13 -5.05
CA MET A 159 -14.08 -1.70 -4.90
C MET A 159 -13.15 -1.21 -6.03
N ALA A 160 -13.56 -0.14 -6.72
CA ALA A 160 -12.70 0.52 -7.71
C ALA A 160 -11.84 1.55 -6.99
N GLY A 161 -10.52 1.44 -7.16
CA GLY A 161 -9.54 2.18 -6.39
C GLY A 161 -8.24 1.42 -6.21
N PHE A 162 -7.24 2.08 -5.66
CA PHE A 162 -5.94 1.46 -5.41
C PHE A 162 -5.37 1.95 -4.08
N SER A 163 -4.38 1.22 -3.55
CA SER A 163 -3.56 1.72 -2.47
C SER A 163 -2.09 1.75 -2.86
N LEU A 164 -1.40 2.75 -2.33
CA LEU A 164 0.03 2.97 -2.49
C LEU A 164 0.68 2.71 -1.14
N SER A 165 1.68 1.83 -1.12
CA SER A 165 2.48 1.61 0.09
C SER A 165 3.97 1.72 -0.20
N LEU A 166 4.70 2.34 0.73
CA LEU A 166 6.15 2.39 0.76
C LEU A 166 6.63 1.75 2.06
N MET A 167 7.59 0.83 1.95
CA MET A 167 8.39 0.38 3.09
C MET A 167 9.79 0.96 2.96
N LYS A 168 10.24 1.75 3.93
CA LYS A 168 11.63 2.19 4.00
C LYS A 168 12.53 1.00 4.30
N LEU A 169 13.62 0.86 3.55
CA LEU A 169 14.49 -0.29 3.59
C LEU A 169 15.88 0.05 4.12
N ASP A 170 16.40 -0.86 4.91
CA ASP A 170 17.81 -1.10 5.17
C ASP A 170 18.24 -2.43 4.51
N GLU A 171 19.48 -2.87 4.76
CA GLU A 171 19.99 -4.13 4.20
C GLU A 171 19.21 -5.36 4.67
N GLN A 172 18.79 -5.36 5.93
CA GLN A 172 18.15 -6.52 6.55
C GLN A 172 16.71 -6.69 6.04
N SER A 173 15.94 -5.60 6.05
CA SER A 173 14.57 -5.58 5.53
C SER A 173 14.50 -5.84 4.03
N ALA A 174 15.47 -5.34 3.25
CA ALA A 174 15.59 -5.71 1.83
C ALA A 174 15.77 -7.23 1.67
N ARG A 175 16.66 -7.85 2.46
CA ARG A 175 16.87 -9.30 2.43
C ARG A 175 15.61 -10.09 2.77
N TRP A 176 14.85 -9.67 3.79
CA TRP A 176 13.60 -10.34 4.16
C TRP A 176 12.54 -10.27 3.06
N LEU A 177 12.44 -9.12 2.38
CA LEU A 177 11.53 -9.00 1.25
C LEU A 177 11.99 -9.85 0.07
N ASP A 178 13.29 -9.95 -0.21
CA ASP A 178 13.83 -10.72 -1.34
C ASP A 178 13.87 -12.24 -1.11
N ALA A 179 13.70 -12.70 0.14
CA ALA A 179 13.66 -14.13 0.45
C ALA A 179 12.53 -14.85 -0.32
N PRO A 180 12.75 -16.08 -0.85
CA PRO A 180 11.74 -16.81 -1.61
C PRO A 180 10.41 -16.95 -0.88
N ALA A 181 9.30 -16.91 -1.62
CA ALA A 181 7.98 -17.15 -1.07
C ALA A 181 7.09 -17.85 -2.09
N SER A 182 6.30 -18.83 -1.64
CA SER A 182 5.35 -19.53 -2.49
C SER A 182 4.07 -19.82 -1.73
N CYS A 183 3.03 -19.04 -2.02
CA CYS A 183 1.66 -19.28 -1.58
C CYS A 183 0.69 -19.11 -2.77
N PRO A 184 -0.59 -19.49 -2.64
CA PRO A 184 -1.54 -19.43 -3.76
C PRO A 184 -1.68 -18.04 -4.40
N ALA A 185 -1.57 -16.97 -3.60
CA ALA A 185 -1.76 -15.59 -4.04
C ALA A 185 -0.44 -14.86 -4.36
N TYR A 186 0.72 -15.45 -4.04
CA TYR A 186 2.01 -14.79 -4.20
C TYR A 186 3.15 -15.79 -4.40
N ARG A 187 3.93 -15.58 -5.45
CA ARG A 187 5.15 -16.34 -5.71
C ARG A 187 6.25 -15.42 -6.19
N GLN A 188 7.43 -15.55 -5.58
CA GLN A 188 8.69 -14.94 -6.02
C GLN A 188 9.86 -15.90 -5.75
#